data_AF-A0A852Z467-F1
#
_entry.id   AF-A0A852Z467-F1
#
_cell.length_a   1.000
_cell.length_b   1.000
_cell.length_c   1.000
_cell.angle_alpha   90.00
_cell.angle_beta   90.00
_cell.angle_gamma   90.00
#
_symmetry.space_group_name_H-M   'P 1'
#
loop_
_entity.id
_entity.type
_entity.pdbx_description
1 polymer ?
#
loop_
_entity_poly.entity_id
_entity_poly.type
_entity_poly.pdbx_seq_one_letter_code
_entity_poly.pdbx_strand_id
1 'polypeptide(L)'
;MNEAGQTFNFHASSFVGAQNFASGGSANVERAVGSEAGPQGDLDELRRLVTELTTQLAERSDTDAVRAHDQATELEELLREDHPDGDSVRKRWSKLRPLLDTLGHAGSVASIAGLLGGLF
;
A
#
# COMPACT_ATOMS: atom_id res chain seq x y z
N MET A 1 -47.23 -16.42 -17.91
CA MET A 1 -45.97 -15.69 -18.17
C MET A 1 -45.60 -15.00 -16.87
N ASN A 2 -44.76 -15.67 -16.07
CA ASN A 2 -44.06 -15.11 -14.91
C ASN A 2 -42.83 -14.34 -15.46
N GLU A 3 -42.17 -13.35 -14.87
CA GLU A 3 -41.76 -13.07 -13.47
C GLU A 3 -41.51 -11.55 -13.35
N ALA A 4 -42.04 -10.89 -12.32
CA ALA A 4 -41.35 -10.46 -11.09
C ALA A 4 -40.54 -9.15 -11.22
N GLY A 5 -40.99 -8.14 -10.47
CA GLY A 5 -40.37 -6.83 -10.36
C GLY A 5 -38.98 -6.89 -9.73
N GLN A 6 -38.06 -6.13 -10.30
CA GLN A 6 -36.72 -5.98 -9.76
C GLN A 6 -36.71 -4.78 -8.80
N THR A 7 -36.61 -5.10 -7.52
CA THR A 7 -36.43 -4.15 -6.43
C THR A 7 -35.03 -3.54 -6.54
N PHE A 8 -34.91 -2.22 -6.48
CA PHE A 8 -33.62 -1.53 -6.46
C PHE A 8 -33.11 -1.51 -5.02
N ASN A 9 -32.18 -2.40 -4.68
CA ASN A 9 -31.54 -2.43 -3.37
C ASN A 9 -30.27 -1.58 -3.40
N PHE A 10 -30.28 -0.44 -2.71
CA PHE A 10 -29.09 0.40 -2.51
C PHE A 10 -28.20 -0.23 -1.44
N HIS A 11 -27.02 -0.73 -1.81
CA HIS A 11 -25.96 -1.06 -0.86
C HIS A 11 -24.69 -0.30 -1.22
N ALA A 12 -24.26 0.56 -0.30
CA ALA A 12 -22.95 1.20 -0.13
C ALA A 12 -22.25 1.75 -1.39
N SER A 13 -22.22 3.08 -1.46
CA SER A 13 -21.39 3.92 -2.31
C SER A 13 -19.93 3.45 -2.35
N SER A 14 -19.49 2.84 -3.47
CA SER A 14 -18.07 2.66 -3.77
C SER A 14 -17.62 3.78 -4.71
N PHE A 15 -16.94 4.76 -4.14
CA PHE A 15 -16.24 5.80 -4.89
C PHE A 15 -15.00 5.17 -5.55
N VAL A 16 -15.06 4.94 -6.87
CA VAL A 16 -13.91 4.52 -7.68
C VAL A 16 -13.09 5.78 -8.01
N GLY A 17 -12.05 6.02 -7.21
CA GLY A 17 -10.99 6.98 -7.50
C GLY A 17 -9.80 6.29 -8.14
N ALA A 18 -9.68 6.41 -9.47
CA ALA A 18 -8.52 6.17 -10.34
C ALA A 18 -7.30 5.43 -9.74
N GLN A 19 -7.39 4.10 -9.70
CA GLN A 19 -6.26 3.18 -9.64
C GLN A 19 -5.54 3.16 -11.00
N ASN A 20 -4.68 4.15 -11.26
CA ASN A 20 -3.73 4.14 -12.38
C ASN A 20 -2.51 3.29 -12.01
N PHE A 21 -2.69 1.97 -11.96
CA PHE A 21 -1.59 1.02 -12.16
C PHE A 21 -1.72 0.47 -13.57
N ALA A 22 -0.59 0.46 -14.28
CA ALA A 22 -0.47 0.21 -15.71
C ALA A 22 -1.31 -0.98 -16.23
N SER A 23 -1.83 -0.77 -17.43
CA SER A 23 -2.69 -1.65 -18.22
C SER A 23 -2.20 -3.10 -18.29
N GLY A 24 -3.07 -4.05 -17.93
CA GLY A 24 -2.99 -5.42 -18.47
C GLY A 24 -2.76 -6.57 -17.48
N GLY A 25 -2.95 -6.38 -16.18
CA GLY A 25 -2.92 -7.48 -15.22
C GLY A 25 -4.00 -7.31 -14.17
N SER A 26 -4.92 -8.26 -14.08
CA SER A 26 -6.01 -8.29 -13.11
C SER A 26 -5.49 -8.15 -11.68
N ALA A 27 -5.56 -6.94 -11.11
CA ALA A 27 -5.44 -6.76 -9.67
C ALA A 27 -6.76 -7.21 -9.03
N ASN A 28 -6.93 -8.53 -8.91
CA ASN A 28 -7.84 -9.08 -7.93
C ASN A 28 -7.30 -8.68 -6.55
N VAL A 29 -7.72 -7.51 -6.05
CA VAL A 29 -7.84 -7.33 -4.61
C VAL A 29 -9.11 -8.10 -4.20
N GLU A 30 -9.06 -9.42 -4.39
CA GLU A 30 -9.82 -10.31 -3.54
C GLU A 30 -9.16 -10.16 -2.18
N ARG A 31 -9.71 -9.27 -1.37
CA ARG A 31 -9.57 -9.37 0.08
C ARG A 31 -10.17 -10.72 0.45
N ALA A 32 -9.34 -11.75 0.36
CA ALA A 32 -9.63 -13.07 0.85
C ALA A 32 -9.83 -12.94 2.36
N VAL A 33 -11.09 -12.76 2.74
CA VAL A 33 -11.65 -13.22 4.00
C VAL A 33 -11.22 -14.68 4.13
N GLY A 34 -10.07 -14.92 4.76
CA GLY A 34 -9.44 -16.24 4.78
C GLY A 34 -7.97 -16.29 5.17
N SER A 35 -7.26 -15.16 5.23
CA SER A 35 -5.90 -15.15 5.76
C SER A 35 -5.91 -14.64 7.20
N GLU A 36 -5.86 -15.57 8.16
CA GLU A 36 -5.31 -15.32 9.49
C GLU A 36 -3.79 -15.04 9.37
N ALA A 37 -3.41 -14.07 8.54
CA ALA A 37 -2.09 -13.47 8.61
C ALA A 37 -2.06 -12.80 9.99
N GLY A 38 -1.42 -13.45 10.94
CA GLY A 38 -1.13 -12.79 12.21
C GLY A 38 -0.31 -11.52 11.96
N PRO A 39 -0.10 -10.68 12.96
CA PRO A 39 0.70 -9.45 12.84
C PRO A 39 2.11 -9.67 12.22
N GLN A 40 2.62 -10.90 12.22
CA GLN A 40 3.85 -11.26 11.53
C GLN A 40 3.71 -11.35 10.00
N GLY A 41 2.56 -11.81 9.48
CA GLY A 41 2.30 -11.89 8.04
C GLY A 41 2.08 -10.52 7.41
N ASP A 42 1.34 -9.63 8.07
CA ASP A 42 1.19 -8.24 7.63
C ASP A 42 2.54 -7.48 7.64
N LEU A 43 3.42 -7.77 8.61
CA LEU A 43 4.75 -7.16 8.67
C LEU A 43 5.65 -7.65 7.53
N ASP A 44 5.55 -8.93 7.18
CA ASP A 44 6.30 -9.50 6.05
C ASP A 44 5.82 -8.92 4.71
N GLU A 45 4.51 -8.78 4.52
CA GLU A 45 3.94 -8.12 3.33
C GLU A 45 4.34 -6.63 3.27
N LEU A 46 4.33 -5.94 4.42
CA LEU A 46 4.77 -4.56 4.51
C LEU A 46 6.26 -4.42 4.11
N ARG A 47 7.13 -5.29 4.62
CA ARG A 47 8.55 -5.35 4.24
C ARG A 47 8.69 -5.55 2.73
N ARG A 48 7.96 -6.50 2.17
CA ARG A 48 7.97 -6.80 0.74
C ARG A 48 7.57 -5.60 -0.12
N LEU A 49 6.46 -4.94 0.24
CA LEU A 49 5.98 -3.74 -0.49
C LEU A 49 6.98 -2.58 -0.40
N VAL A 50 7.60 -2.37 0.76
CA VAL A 50 8.63 -1.34 0.92
C VAL A 50 9.87 -1.68 0.09
N THR A 51 10.34 -2.93 0.05
CA THR A 51 11.45 -3.35 -0.81
C THR A 51 11.14 -3.18 -2.31
N GLU A 52 9.92 -3.53 -2.74
CA GLU A 52 9.49 -3.33 -4.12
C GLU A 52 9.48 -1.84 -4.48
N LEU A 53 8.95 -1.00 -3.59
CA LEU A 53 8.95 0.45 -3.74
C LEU A 53 10.38 1.01 -3.83
N THR A 54 11.28 0.60 -2.93
CA THR A 54 12.70 1.02 -2.96
C THR A 54 13.33 0.65 -4.31
N THR A 55 13.05 -0.53 -4.83
CA THR A 55 13.55 -0.97 -6.15
C THR A 55 13.02 -0.07 -7.28
N GLN A 56 11.72 0.22 -7.30
CA GLN A 56 11.11 1.12 -8.30
C GLN A 56 11.69 2.54 -8.23
N LEU A 57 12.00 3.02 -7.03
CA LEU A 57 12.61 4.33 -6.83
C LEU A 57 14.08 4.33 -7.24
N ALA A 58 14.80 3.22 -7.10
CA ALA A 58 16.20 3.09 -7.52
C ALA A 58 16.35 3.13 -9.05
N GLU A 59 15.34 2.66 -9.79
CA GLU A 59 15.29 2.75 -11.24
C GLU A 59 15.06 4.19 -11.74
N ARG A 60 14.69 5.11 -10.85
CA ARG A 60 14.40 6.53 -11.15
C ARG A 60 15.54 7.40 -10.65
N SER A 61 16.06 8.28 -11.52
CA SER A 61 17.19 9.15 -11.19
C SER A 61 16.78 10.59 -10.84
N ASP A 62 15.49 10.86 -10.73
CA ASP A 62 14.98 12.18 -10.36
C ASP A 62 15.37 12.56 -8.92
N THR A 63 15.61 13.83 -8.65
CA THR A 63 16.04 14.29 -7.30
C THR A 63 15.02 13.91 -6.22
N ASP A 64 13.73 13.99 -6.53
CA ASP A 64 12.65 13.57 -5.64
C ASP A 64 12.59 12.04 -5.47
N ALA A 65 12.89 11.27 -6.52
CA ALA A 65 12.97 9.82 -6.45
C ALA A 65 14.17 9.35 -5.60
N VAL A 66 15.34 9.99 -5.73
CA VAL A 66 16.51 9.71 -4.89
C VAL A 66 16.22 10.00 -3.41
N ARG A 67 15.51 11.10 -3.11
CA ARG A 67 15.07 11.40 -1.73
C ARG A 67 14.05 10.38 -1.23
N ALA A 68 13.06 10.03 -2.05
CA ALA A 68 12.07 9.03 -1.68
C ALA A 68 12.73 7.66 -1.46
N HIS A 69 13.72 7.29 -2.29
CA HIS A 69 14.50 6.06 -2.17
C HIS A 69 15.20 6.01 -0.81
N ASP A 70 15.97 7.04 -0.46
CA ASP A 70 16.65 7.14 0.84
C ASP A 70 15.67 6.99 2.03
N GLN A 71 14.49 7.63 1.94
CA GLN A 71 13.46 7.50 2.97
C GLN A 71 12.84 6.10 3.03
N ALA A 72 12.68 5.44 1.88
CA ALA A 72 12.17 4.07 1.76
C ALA A 72 13.18 3.03 2.25
N THR A 73 14.48 3.21 1.97
CA THR A 73 15.56 2.37 2.49
C THR A 73 15.62 2.42 4.01
N GLU A 74 15.60 3.61 4.62
CA GLU A 74 15.59 3.68 6.09
C GLU A 74 14.29 3.11 6.70
N LEU A 75 13.15 3.21 6.00
CA LEU A 75 11.92 2.53 6.42
C LEU A 75 12.07 1.01 6.35
N GLU A 76 12.70 0.47 5.31
CA GLU A 76 13.02 -0.95 5.16
C GLU A 76 13.93 -1.44 6.29
N GLU A 77 14.95 -0.66 6.65
CA GLU A 77 15.86 -0.98 7.75
C GLU A 77 15.14 -1.04 9.09
N LEU A 78 14.28 -0.07 9.40
CA LEU A 78 13.43 -0.10 10.60
C LEU A 78 12.54 -1.34 10.62
N LEU A 79 11.93 -1.65 9.48
CA LEU A 79 11.05 -2.80 9.38
C LEU A 79 11.81 -4.13 9.53
N ARG A 80 13.09 -4.20 9.15
CA ARG A 80 13.94 -5.40 9.29
C ARG A 80 14.28 -5.74 10.74
N GLU A 81 14.13 -4.80 11.67
CA GLU A 81 14.28 -5.05 13.10
C GLU A 81 13.27 -6.13 13.58
N ASP A 82 13.67 -6.90 14.59
CA ASP A 82 12.83 -7.97 15.17
C ASP A 82 11.58 -7.40 15.86
N HIS A 83 11.71 -6.18 16.40
CA HIS A 83 10.64 -5.38 16.98
C HIS A 83 10.70 -3.95 16.42
N PRO A 84 10.09 -3.69 15.24
CA PRO A 84 10.07 -2.35 14.66
C PRO A 84 9.27 -1.39 15.55
N ASP A 85 9.85 -0.22 15.83
CA ASP A 85 9.17 0.83 16.59
C ASP A 85 8.09 1.49 15.72
N GLY A 86 6.82 1.24 16.04
CA GLY A 86 5.68 1.71 15.26
C GLY A 86 5.62 3.24 15.11
N ASP A 87 6.07 4.00 16.11
CA ASP A 87 6.14 5.47 16.02
C ASP A 87 7.20 5.90 15.00
N SER A 88 8.39 5.31 15.06
CA SER A 88 9.49 5.55 14.12
C SER A 88 9.10 5.19 12.69
N VAL A 89 8.47 4.02 12.50
CA VAL A 89 7.96 3.57 11.20
C VAL A 89 6.90 4.54 10.67
N ARG A 90 5.89 4.92 11.48
CA ARG A 90 4.85 5.88 11.07
C ARG A 90 5.42 7.26 10.77
N LYS A 91 6.35 7.74 11.58
CA LYS A 91 7.02 9.04 11.39
C LYS A 91 7.81 9.05 10.08
N ARG A 92 8.50 7.97 9.77
CA ARG A 92 9.23 7.81 8.51
C ARG A 92 8.28 7.73 7.32
N TRP A 93 7.22 6.92 7.44
CA TRP A 93 6.15 6.82 6.45
C TRP A 93 5.48 8.16 6.16
N SER A 94 5.21 8.97 7.19
CA SER A 94 4.59 10.29 7.02
C SER A 94 5.46 11.28 6.23
N LYS A 95 6.79 11.11 6.26
CA LYS A 95 7.71 11.90 5.44
C LYS A 95 7.81 11.37 4.01
N LEU A 96 7.77 10.05 3.85
CA LEU A 96 7.85 9.37 2.57
C LEU A 96 6.59 9.56 1.72
N ARG A 97 5.41 9.43 2.33
CA ARG A 97 4.10 9.53 1.68
C ARG A 97 3.94 10.72 0.71
N PRO A 98 4.22 11.99 1.09
CA PRO A 98 4.07 13.12 0.17
C PRO A 98 5.04 13.07 -1.03
N LEU A 99 6.22 12.47 -0.85
CA LEU A 99 7.18 12.28 -1.95
C LEU A 99 6.64 11.25 -2.95
N LEU A 100 6.10 10.14 -2.44
CA LEU A 100 5.50 9.09 -3.27
C LEU A 100 4.26 9.55 -4.02
N ASP A 101 3.42 10.37 -3.38
CA ASP A 101 2.24 10.97 -3.99
C ASP A 101 2.64 11.86 -5.19
N THR A 102 3.67 12.68 -5.01
CA THR A 102 4.24 13.53 -6.07
C THR A 102 4.81 12.70 -7.23
N LEU A 103 5.39 11.54 -6.93
CA LEU A 103 5.97 10.63 -7.92
C LEU A 103 4.93 9.71 -8.61
N GLY A 104 3.66 9.75 -8.17
CA GLY A 104 2.57 8.96 -8.75
C GLY A 104 2.42 7.54 -8.19
N HIS A 105 3.06 7.21 -7.05
CA HIS A 105 2.97 5.89 -6.42
C HIS A 105 1.77 5.77 -5.44
N ALA A 106 0.63 6.38 -5.77
CA ALA A 106 -0.52 6.49 -4.87
C ALA A 106 -1.10 5.13 -4.42
N GLY A 107 -1.03 4.09 -5.25
CA GLY A 107 -1.50 2.75 -4.84
C GLY A 107 -0.52 2.04 -3.92
N SER A 108 0.80 2.19 -4.11
CA SER A 108 1.81 1.71 -3.15
C SER A 108 1.63 2.41 -1.80
N VAL A 109 1.32 3.71 -1.82
CA VAL A 109 0.96 4.48 -0.62
C VAL A 109 -0.27 3.91 0.07
N ALA A 110 -1.35 3.62 -0.66
CA ALA A 110 -2.56 3.08 -0.06
C ALA A 110 -2.33 1.69 0.57
N SER A 111 -1.63 0.78 -0.12
CA SER A 111 -1.34 -0.56 0.38
C SER A 111 -0.46 -0.53 1.64
N ILE A 112 0.65 0.23 1.60
CA ILE A 112 1.56 0.35 2.75
C ILE A 112 0.87 1.04 3.93
N ALA A 113 0.10 2.12 3.70
CA ALA A 113 -0.64 2.80 4.76
C ALA A 113 -1.71 1.89 5.41
N GLY A 114 -2.36 1.04 4.61
CA GLY A 114 -3.31 0.05 5.11
C GLY A 114 -2.68 -0.95 6.07
N LEU A 115 -1.52 -1.51 5.70
CA LEU A 115 -0.77 -2.45 6.54
C LEU A 115 -0.22 -1.78 7.80
N LEU A 116 0.33 -0.58 7.69
CA LEU A 116 0.83 0.19 8.83
C LEU A 116 -0.26 0.54 9.86
N GLY A 117 -1.49 0.76 9.40
CA GLY A 117 -2.64 0.99 10.29
C GLY A 117 -3.21 -0.29 10.90
N GLY A 118 -2.88 -1.47 10.35
CA GLY A 118 -3.27 -2.77 10.90
C GLY A 118 -2.23 -3.34 11.88
N LEU A 119 -0.95 -3.00 11.70
CA LEU A 119 0.18 -3.51 12.48
C LEU A 119 0.46 -2.74 13.78
N PHE A 120 0.32 -1.42 13.73
CA PHE A 120 0.61 -0.48 14.83
C PHE A 120 -0.62 0.38 15.10
#